data_AF-A0A2L0BXQ3-F1
#
_entry.id   AF-A0A2L0BXQ3-F1
#
_cell.length_a   1.000
_cell.length_b   1.000
_cell.length_c   1.000
_cell.angle_alpha   90.00
_cell.angle_beta   90.00
_cell.angle_gamma   90.00
#
_symmetry.space_group_name_H-M   'P 1'
#
loop_
_entity.id
_entity.type
_entity.pdbx_description
1 polymer ?
#
loop_
_entity_poly.entity_id
_entity_poly.type
_entity_poly.pdbx_seq_one_letter_code
_entity_poly.pdbx_strand_id
1 'polypeptide(L)'
;VSLKSIFFPVVIGIMIWFWRRVHMLARSPVLLEYMLIYLGAALTFLNAPLEYLTLAFDMPYMLLLSDIRQGIFYAMLLSFWLVFAGEHMLIQGNNDCNTLKIYWRHLSAVVVGCISLFVFDLCERGAQLRNPFYSIWVTDFGTNLALTFIILAGISASIYFIFLCYMVWQVFCNISVKRSSLPSMSAARRLHYEGIIYRFKFLMLSTLICAAVTVIWFILGQV
;
A
#
# COMPACT_ATOMS: atom_id res chain seq x y z
N VAL A 1 22.16 1.43 5.63
CA VAL A 1 21.75 1.15 7.03
C VAL A 1 21.55 2.42 7.85
N SER A 2 22.42 3.43 7.73
CA SER A 2 22.31 4.69 8.50
C SER A 2 20.97 5.43 8.33
N LEU A 3 20.46 5.54 7.09
CA LEU A 3 19.14 6.14 6.83
C LEU A 3 18.01 5.38 7.54
N LYS A 4 17.95 4.05 7.38
CA LYS A 4 16.96 3.18 8.06
C LYS A 4 16.97 3.38 9.57
N SER A 5 18.15 3.52 10.16
CA SER A 5 18.36 3.69 11.60
C SER A 5 17.87 5.04 12.13
N ILE A 6 17.96 6.09 11.32
CA ILE A 6 17.41 7.42 11.66
C ILE A 6 15.89 7.42 11.52
N PHE A 7 15.36 6.89 10.41
CA PHE A 7 13.94 6.93 10.13
C PHE A 7 13.11 5.98 11.01
N PHE A 8 13.68 4.84 11.43
CA PHE A 8 12.98 3.88 12.29
C PHE A 8 12.40 4.48 13.59
N PRO A 9 13.19 5.09 14.48
CA PRO A 9 12.67 5.70 15.71
C PRO A 9 11.78 6.91 15.44
N VAL A 10 12.04 7.67 14.36
CA VAL A 10 11.23 8.82 13.97
C VAL A 10 9.82 8.38 13.58
N VAL A 11 9.69 7.35 12.74
CA VAL A 11 8.38 6.82 12.32
C VAL A 11 7.62 6.25 13.53
N ILE A 12 8.29 5.53 14.43
CA ILE A 12 7.67 5.03 15.67
C ILE A 12 7.15 6.19 16.52
N GLY A 13 7.95 7.23 16.71
CA GLY A 13 7.54 8.42 17.47
C GLY A 13 6.29 9.08 16.88
N ILE A 14 6.24 9.24 15.56
CA ILE A 14 5.08 9.80 14.84
C ILE A 14 3.85 8.89 14.99
N MET A 15 4.01 7.56 14.89
CA MET A 15 2.91 6.61 15.06
C MET A 15 2.32 6.66 16.47
N ILE A 16 3.17 6.64 17.51
CA ILE A 16 2.72 6.74 18.90
C ILE A 16 2.00 8.06 19.13
N TRP A 17 2.56 9.16 18.62
CA TRP A 17 1.92 10.48 18.71
C TRP A 17 0.55 10.51 18.01
N PHE A 18 0.47 9.98 16.79
CA PHE A 18 -0.76 9.92 16.00
C PHE A 18 -1.83 9.08 16.72
N TRP A 19 -1.47 7.89 17.19
CA TRP A 19 -2.40 7.01 17.90
C TRP A 19 -2.91 7.63 19.21
N ARG A 20 -2.01 8.27 19.97
CA ARG A 20 -2.39 8.99 21.18
C ARG A 20 -3.38 10.12 20.89
N ARG A 21 -3.17 10.86 19.80
CA ARG A 21 -4.07 11.94 19.38
C ARG A 21 -5.43 11.41 18.96
N VAL A 22 -5.50 10.30 18.24
CA VAL A 22 -6.77 9.67 17.85
C VAL A 22 -7.58 9.26 19.09
N HIS A 23 -6.95 8.65 20.09
CA HIS A 23 -7.63 8.23 21.33
C HIS A 23 -8.06 9.38 22.25
N MET A 24 -7.53 10.60 22.07
CA MET A 24 -8.01 11.78 22.80
C MET A 24 -9.37 12.28 22.30
N LEU A 25 -9.83 11.86 21.12
CA LEU A 25 -11.13 12.25 20.60
C LEU A 25 -12.24 11.36 21.21
N ALA A 26 -13.39 11.95 21.51
CA ALA A 26 -14.55 11.25 22.05
C ALA A 26 -15.31 10.36 21.03
N ARG A 27 -14.64 9.87 19.99
CA ARG A 27 -15.21 9.02 18.93
C ARG A 27 -14.37 7.75 18.74
N SER A 28 -15.00 6.69 18.24
CA SER A 28 -14.25 5.51 17.78
C SER A 28 -13.37 5.84 16.58
N PRO A 29 -12.14 5.27 16.47
CA PRO A 29 -11.28 5.50 15.32
C PRO A 29 -11.93 5.06 14.02
N VAL A 30 -11.71 5.82 12.94
CA VAL A 30 -12.27 5.48 11.62
C VAL A 30 -11.38 4.48 10.88
N LEU A 31 -11.94 3.77 9.89
CA LEU A 31 -11.21 2.77 9.10
C LEU A 31 -9.90 3.31 8.51
N LEU A 32 -9.91 4.55 8.01
CA LEU A 32 -8.72 5.21 7.47
C LEU A 32 -7.62 5.43 8.54
N GLU A 33 -7.98 5.72 9.78
CA GLU A 33 -7.01 5.89 10.88
C GLU A 33 -6.35 4.55 11.21
N TYR A 34 -7.11 3.44 11.22
CA TYR A 34 -6.55 2.09 11.35
C TYR A 34 -5.62 1.73 10.19
N MET A 35 -6.03 2.00 8.94
CA MET A 35 -5.20 1.71 7.78
C MET A 35 -3.88 2.51 7.77
N LEU A 36 -3.90 3.76 8.23
CA LEU A 36 -2.69 4.57 8.40
C LEU A 36 -1.74 3.98 9.47
N ILE A 37 -2.27 3.44 10.56
CA ILE A 37 -1.46 2.73 11.55
C ILE A 37 -0.84 1.47 10.96
N TYR A 38 -1.61 0.65 10.23
CA TYR A 38 -1.06 -0.55 9.61
C TYR A 38 0.00 -0.23 8.55
N LEU A 39 -0.20 0.83 7.76
CA LEU A 39 0.80 1.31 6.81
C LEU A 39 2.06 1.83 7.51
N GLY A 40 1.91 2.57 8.61
CA GLY A 40 3.02 3.01 9.45
C GLY A 40 3.77 1.84 10.08
N ALA A 41 3.06 0.81 10.53
CA ALA A 41 3.65 -0.41 11.09
C ALA A 41 4.45 -1.16 10.02
N ALA A 42 3.91 -1.31 8.81
CA ALA A 42 4.62 -1.92 7.69
C ALA A 42 5.87 -1.11 7.28
N LEU A 43 5.79 0.22 7.27
CA LEU A 43 6.95 1.09 7.01
C LEU A 43 8.01 0.99 8.11
N THR A 44 7.58 0.91 9.37
CA THR A 44 8.46 0.69 10.53
C THR A 44 9.15 -0.67 10.41
N PHE A 45 8.40 -1.71 10.05
CA PHE A 45 8.94 -3.04 9.80
C PHE A 45 9.93 -3.04 8.63
N LEU A 46 9.70 -2.27 7.57
CA LEU A 46 10.62 -2.09 6.44
C LEU A 46 11.91 -1.32 6.82
N ASN A 47 11.82 -0.37 7.75
CA ASN A 47 12.95 0.44 8.19
C ASN A 47 13.70 -0.11 9.40
N ALA A 48 13.24 -1.19 10.03
CA ALA A 48 13.97 -1.84 11.12
C ALA A 48 15.42 -2.17 10.69
N PRO A 49 16.46 -1.70 11.40
CA PRO A 49 17.85 -1.86 10.98
C PRO A 49 18.38 -3.26 11.33
N LEU A 50 17.71 -4.31 10.84
CA LEU A 50 18.07 -5.71 11.05
C LEU A 50 19.41 -6.07 10.40
N GLU A 51 19.84 -5.29 9.41
CA GLU A 51 21.13 -5.42 8.74
C GLU A 51 22.32 -5.25 9.69
N TYR A 52 22.17 -4.58 10.84
CA TYR A 52 23.26 -4.54 11.82
C TYR A 52 23.53 -5.90 12.46
N LEU A 53 22.53 -6.77 12.55
CA LEU A 53 22.71 -8.10 13.10
C LEU A 53 23.62 -8.96 12.23
N THR A 54 23.72 -8.66 10.92
CA THR A 54 24.61 -9.39 10.01
C THR A 54 26.09 -9.10 10.25
N LEU A 55 26.43 -8.06 11.03
CA LEU A 55 27.81 -7.81 11.46
C LEU A 55 28.25 -8.78 12.56
N ALA A 56 27.31 -9.30 13.35
CA ALA A 56 27.58 -10.19 14.47
C ALA A 56 27.28 -11.66 14.14
N PHE A 57 26.35 -11.92 13.22
CA PHE A 57 25.91 -13.26 12.85
C PHE A 57 25.81 -13.41 11.34
N ASP A 58 26.26 -14.54 10.80
CA ASP A 58 26.03 -14.87 9.40
C ASP A 58 24.55 -15.20 9.16
N MET A 59 23.84 -14.31 8.46
CA MET A 59 22.41 -14.44 8.15
C MET A 59 22.19 -14.56 6.63
N PRO A 60 22.31 -15.76 6.04
CA PRO A 60 22.16 -15.95 4.59
C PRO A 60 20.73 -15.63 4.08
N TYR A 61 19.72 -15.68 4.96
CA TYR A 61 18.31 -15.35 4.66
C TYR A 61 17.99 -13.86 4.59
N MET A 62 18.99 -12.98 4.75
CA MET A 62 18.75 -11.54 4.83
C MET A 62 18.13 -10.94 3.56
N LEU A 63 18.51 -11.45 2.39
CA LEU A 63 17.92 -11.07 1.10
C LEU A 63 16.42 -11.39 1.06
N LEU A 64 16.06 -12.65 1.32
CA LEU A 64 14.68 -13.11 1.37
C LEU A 64 13.86 -12.31 2.40
N LEU A 65 14.41 -12.06 3.58
CA LEU A 65 13.74 -11.26 4.61
C LEU A 65 13.50 -9.82 4.15
N SER A 66 14.44 -9.21 3.41
CA SER A 66 14.27 -7.88 2.84
C SER A 66 13.13 -7.84 1.80
N ASP A 67 13.03 -8.85 0.94
CA ASP A 67 11.95 -8.91 -0.06
C ASP A 67 10.58 -9.09 0.60
N ILE A 68 10.50 -9.96 1.61
CA ILE A 68 9.26 -10.17 2.38
C ILE A 68 8.80 -8.86 3.02
N ARG A 69 9.72 -8.11 3.62
CA ARG A 69 9.44 -6.80 4.23
C ARG A 69 8.92 -5.79 3.21
N GLN A 70 9.54 -5.74 2.03
CA GLN A 70 9.11 -4.88 0.93
C GLN A 70 7.74 -5.30 0.39
N GLY A 71 7.52 -6.60 0.19
CA GLY A 71 6.24 -7.16 -0.24
C GLY A 71 5.10 -6.82 0.71
N ILE A 72 5.31 -6.95 2.02
CA ILE A 72 4.31 -6.54 3.04
C ILE A 72 4.01 -5.04 2.95
N PHE A 73 5.04 -4.20 2.82
CA PHE A 73 4.85 -2.76 2.68
C PHE A 73 4.03 -2.41 1.42
N TYR A 74 4.36 -2.99 0.26
CA TYR A 74 3.61 -2.74 -0.97
C TYR A 74 2.18 -3.27 -0.89
N ALA A 75 1.95 -4.46 -0.33
CA ALA A 75 0.61 -5.00 -0.12
C ALA A 75 -0.25 -4.04 0.74
N MET A 76 0.30 -3.52 1.83
CA MET A 76 -0.37 -2.57 2.70
C MET A 76 -0.62 -1.22 2.02
N LEU A 77 0.34 -0.72 1.24
CA LEU A 77 0.21 0.53 0.49
C LEU A 77 -0.89 0.45 -0.56
N LEU A 78 -0.92 -0.63 -1.36
CA LEU A 78 -1.97 -0.86 -2.36
C LEU A 78 -3.35 -1.02 -1.70
N SER A 79 -3.42 -1.77 -0.60
CA SER A 79 -4.64 -1.92 0.20
C SER A 79 -5.14 -0.59 0.75
N PHE A 80 -4.24 0.26 1.26
CA PHE A 80 -4.55 1.61 1.73
C PHE A 80 -5.15 2.47 0.62
N TRP A 81 -4.57 2.47 -0.58
CA TRP A 81 -5.07 3.26 -1.71
C TRP A 81 -6.48 2.87 -2.13
N LEU A 82 -6.75 1.57 -2.20
CA LEU A 82 -8.06 1.06 -2.55
C LEU A 82 -9.12 1.47 -1.52
N VAL A 83 -8.82 1.27 -0.23
CA VAL A 83 -9.75 1.65 0.84
C VAL A 83 -9.92 3.16 0.94
N PHE A 84 -8.85 3.93 0.70
CA PHE A 84 -8.91 5.39 0.64
C PHE A 84 -9.83 5.90 -0.47
N ALA A 85 -9.66 5.39 -1.70
CA ALA A 85 -10.55 5.73 -2.81
C ALA A 85 -11.99 5.28 -2.55
N GLY A 86 -12.17 4.11 -1.94
CA GLY A 86 -13.46 3.54 -1.57
C GLY A 86 -14.23 4.36 -0.53
N GLU A 87 -13.59 4.77 0.56
CA GLU A 87 -14.25 5.53 1.64
C GLU A 87 -14.71 6.90 1.12
N HIS A 88 -13.91 7.55 0.28
CA HIS A 88 -14.26 8.84 -0.32
C HIS A 88 -15.41 8.74 -1.34
N MET A 89 -15.64 7.56 -1.94
CA MET A 89 -16.84 7.26 -2.73
C MET A 89 -18.11 7.13 -1.86
N LEU A 90 -18.04 6.40 -0.74
CA LEU A 90 -19.18 6.09 0.12
C LEU A 90 -19.72 7.32 0.87
N ILE A 91 -18.84 8.21 1.32
CA ILE A 91 -19.21 9.51 1.93
C ILE A 91 -20.13 10.32 1.00
N GLN A 92 -20.13 10.02 -0.31
CA GLN A 92 -20.92 10.73 -1.29
C GLN A 92 -22.24 10.05 -1.70
N GLY A 93 -22.41 8.73 -1.48
CA GLY A 93 -23.48 7.94 -2.12
C GLY A 93 -24.58 7.38 -1.22
N ASN A 94 -24.28 6.82 -0.05
CA ASN A 94 -25.28 6.32 0.91
C ASN A 94 -24.59 5.89 2.21
N ASN A 95 -25.29 5.99 3.33
CA ASN A 95 -24.76 5.75 4.69
C ASN A 95 -24.77 4.25 5.08
N ASP A 96 -24.40 3.35 4.16
CA ASP A 96 -24.46 1.91 4.38
C ASP A 96 -23.10 1.37 4.88
N CYS A 97 -23.03 1.22 6.22
CA CYS A 97 -22.11 0.40 7.01
C CYS A 97 -20.68 0.17 6.47
N ASN A 98 -19.75 1.05 6.88
CA ASN A 98 -18.29 0.96 6.78
C ASN A 98 -17.71 -0.40 7.20
N THR A 99 -17.71 -1.38 6.31
CA THR A 99 -17.14 -2.69 6.59
C THR A 99 -16.16 -3.08 5.49
N LEU A 100 -14.95 -3.50 5.90
CA LEU A 100 -13.93 -4.10 5.01
C LEU A 100 -14.48 -5.20 4.10
N LYS A 101 -15.59 -5.84 4.50
CA LYS A 101 -16.32 -6.85 3.72
C LYS A 101 -16.78 -6.34 2.35
N ILE A 102 -17.13 -5.06 2.21
CA ILE A 102 -17.55 -4.48 0.92
C ILE A 102 -16.38 -4.45 -0.06
N TYR A 103 -15.16 -4.23 0.44
CA TYR A 103 -13.94 -4.14 -0.36
C TYR A 103 -13.23 -5.49 -0.55
N TRP A 104 -13.68 -6.55 0.12
CA TRP A 104 -12.98 -7.85 0.18
C TRP A 104 -12.71 -8.46 -1.19
N ARG A 105 -13.66 -8.31 -2.14
CA ARG A 105 -13.53 -8.86 -3.50
C ARG A 105 -12.45 -8.18 -4.33
N HIS A 106 -12.13 -6.92 -4.01
CA HIS A 106 -11.05 -6.19 -4.69
C HIS A 106 -9.73 -6.32 -3.92
N LEU A 107 -9.80 -6.37 -2.59
CA LEU A 107 -8.65 -6.67 -1.73
C LEU A 107 -8.10 -8.08 -2.01
N SER A 108 -8.96 -9.05 -2.33
CA SER A 108 -8.53 -10.40 -2.67
C SER A 108 -7.64 -10.44 -3.91
N ALA A 109 -7.82 -9.54 -4.88
CA ALA A 109 -6.93 -9.47 -6.05
C ALA A 109 -5.51 -9.06 -5.64
N VAL A 110 -5.36 -8.06 -4.76
CA VAL A 110 -4.06 -7.64 -4.21
C VAL A 110 -3.42 -8.78 -3.42
N VAL A 111 -4.19 -9.42 -2.53
CA VAL A 111 -3.70 -10.52 -1.69
C VAL A 111 -3.24 -11.70 -2.54
N VAL A 112 -4.01 -12.11 -3.57
CA VAL A 112 -3.61 -13.19 -4.48
C VAL A 112 -2.32 -12.85 -5.23
N GLY A 113 -2.18 -11.61 -5.72
CA GLY A 113 -0.96 -11.16 -6.38
C GLY A 113 0.26 -11.21 -5.46
N CYS A 114 0.14 -10.66 -4.25
CA CYS A 114 1.21 -10.66 -3.26
C CYS A 114 1.58 -12.07 -2.80
N ILE A 115 0.60 -12.96 -2.59
CA ILE A 115 0.87 -14.38 -2.26
C ILE A 115 1.58 -15.07 -3.41
N SER A 116 1.20 -14.81 -4.66
CA SER A 116 1.84 -15.42 -5.84
C SER A 116 3.31 -15.02 -5.94
N LEU A 117 3.62 -13.73 -5.77
CA LEU A 117 5.01 -13.24 -5.74
C LEU A 117 5.79 -13.76 -4.53
N PHE A 118 5.15 -13.83 -3.36
CA PHE A 118 5.79 -14.38 -2.16
C PHE A 118 6.16 -15.86 -2.34
N VAL A 119 5.29 -16.67 -2.93
CA VAL A 119 5.59 -18.08 -3.22
C VAL A 119 6.72 -18.17 -4.25
N PHE A 120 6.72 -17.33 -5.27
CA PHE A 120 7.83 -17.24 -6.24
C PHE A 120 9.17 -16.92 -5.55
N ASP A 121 9.22 -15.90 -4.70
CA ASP A 121 10.42 -15.51 -3.96
C ASP A 121 10.90 -16.61 -3.01
N LEU A 122 9.98 -17.33 -2.36
CA LEU A 122 10.30 -18.50 -1.54
C LEU A 122 10.88 -19.66 -2.36
N CYS A 123 10.34 -19.91 -3.55
CA CYS A 123 10.83 -20.97 -4.42
C CYS A 123 12.21 -20.63 -5.00
N GLU A 124 12.47 -19.37 -5.38
CA GLU A 124 13.75 -18.95 -5.94
C GLU A 124 14.79 -18.69 -4.83
N ARG A 125 14.57 -17.66 -4.01
CA ARG A 125 15.54 -17.21 -2.99
C ARG A 125 15.54 -18.10 -1.75
N GLY A 126 14.41 -18.73 -1.41
CA GLY A 126 14.35 -19.68 -0.30
C GLY A 126 15.12 -20.97 -0.59
N ALA A 127 15.08 -21.47 -1.83
CA ALA A 127 15.89 -22.63 -2.23
C ALA A 127 17.40 -22.29 -2.31
N GLN A 128 17.74 -21.06 -2.69
CA GLN A 128 19.12 -20.56 -2.71
C GLN A 128 19.80 -20.59 -1.33
N LEU A 129 19.04 -20.58 -0.23
CA LEU A 129 19.60 -20.72 1.12
C LEU A 129 20.27 -22.06 1.38
N ARG A 130 19.76 -23.13 0.76
CA ARG A 130 20.36 -24.46 0.87
C ARG A 130 21.37 -24.72 -0.23
N ASN A 131 21.15 -24.16 -1.41
CA ASN A 131 22.03 -24.37 -2.55
C ASN A 131 22.19 -23.04 -3.33
N PRO A 132 23.31 -22.31 -3.17
CA PRO A 132 23.47 -20.99 -3.77
C PRO A 132 23.49 -21.00 -5.30
N PHE A 133 23.75 -22.15 -5.92
CA PHE A 133 23.69 -22.35 -7.37
C PHE A 133 22.31 -22.80 -7.87
N TYR A 134 21.32 -22.92 -6.99
CA TYR A 134 19.96 -23.24 -7.40
C TYR A 134 19.35 -22.07 -8.19
N SER A 135 18.75 -22.41 -9.32
CA SER A 135 17.95 -21.49 -10.11
C SER A 135 16.72 -22.24 -10.61
N ILE A 136 15.54 -21.69 -10.31
CA ILE A 136 14.25 -22.25 -10.71
C ILE A 136 14.12 -22.36 -12.24
N TRP A 137 14.87 -21.52 -12.96
CA TRP A 137 14.88 -21.40 -14.41
C TRP A 137 15.63 -22.52 -15.14
N VAL A 138 16.37 -23.37 -14.41
CA VAL A 138 17.18 -24.45 -15.01
C VAL A 138 16.33 -25.67 -15.35
N THR A 139 15.25 -25.91 -14.59
CA THR A 139 14.36 -27.05 -14.80
C THR A 139 13.09 -26.63 -15.53
N ASP A 140 12.66 -27.40 -16.53
CA ASP A 140 11.43 -27.10 -17.29
C ASP A 140 10.19 -26.97 -16.39
N PHE A 141 10.07 -27.86 -15.40
CA PHE A 141 8.98 -27.81 -14.43
C PHE A 141 9.03 -26.54 -13.56
N GLY A 142 10.22 -26.18 -13.07
CA GLY A 142 10.44 -24.97 -12.27
C GLY A 142 10.12 -23.70 -13.06
N THR A 143 10.60 -23.59 -14.30
CA THR A 143 10.35 -22.44 -15.19
C THR A 143 8.86 -22.26 -15.46
N ASN A 144 8.14 -23.33 -15.78
CA ASN A 144 6.69 -23.25 -16.01
C ASN A 144 5.93 -22.76 -14.76
N LEU A 145 6.34 -23.22 -13.58
CA LEU A 145 5.74 -22.86 -12.31
C LEU A 145 6.07 -21.40 -11.93
N ALA A 146 7.31 -20.96 -12.10
CA ALA A 146 7.75 -19.57 -11.93
C ALA A 146 6.96 -18.61 -12.84
N LEU A 147 6.90 -18.92 -14.13
CA LEU A 147 6.14 -18.13 -15.10
C LEU A 147 4.66 -18.06 -14.74
N THR A 148 4.06 -19.16 -14.25
CA THR A 148 2.66 -19.18 -13.80
C THR A 148 2.43 -18.16 -12.67
N PHE A 149 3.30 -18.12 -11.66
CA PHE A 149 3.15 -17.16 -10.56
C PHE A 149 3.37 -15.70 -11.00
N ILE A 150 4.35 -15.45 -11.87
CA ILE A 150 4.61 -14.11 -12.40
C ILE A 150 3.43 -13.63 -13.24
N ILE A 151 2.89 -14.47 -14.12
CA ILE A 151 1.71 -14.14 -14.95
C ILE A 151 0.48 -13.90 -14.08
N LEU A 152 0.23 -14.74 -13.07
CA LEU A 152 -0.88 -14.57 -12.14
C LEU A 152 -0.76 -13.24 -11.37
N ALA A 153 0.44 -12.91 -10.88
CA ALA A 153 0.72 -11.64 -10.23
C ALA A 153 0.49 -10.45 -11.19
N GLY A 154 0.97 -10.54 -12.44
CA GLY A 154 0.76 -9.54 -13.47
C GLY A 154 -0.72 -9.27 -13.75
N ILE A 155 -1.51 -10.32 -13.99
CA ILE A 155 -2.96 -10.21 -14.21
C ILE A 155 -3.64 -9.56 -13.01
N SER A 156 -3.31 -9.99 -11.79
CA SER A 156 -3.89 -9.42 -10.57
C SER A 156 -3.57 -7.93 -10.41
N ALA A 157 -2.34 -7.52 -10.73
CA ALA A 157 -1.90 -6.12 -10.69
C ALA A 157 -2.61 -5.28 -11.77
N SER A 158 -2.80 -5.81 -12.98
CA SER A 158 -3.56 -5.14 -14.04
C SER A 158 -5.02 -4.92 -13.66
N ILE A 159 -5.69 -5.94 -13.12
CA ILE A 159 -7.08 -5.83 -12.65
C ILE A 159 -7.17 -4.77 -11.54
N TYR A 160 -6.25 -4.81 -10.58
CA TYR A 160 -6.17 -3.82 -9.51
C TYR A 160 -6.00 -2.40 -10.06
N PHE A 161 -5.09 -2.19 -11.01
CA PHE A 161 -4.80 -0.88 -11.58
C PHE A 161 -6.01 -0.30 -12.31
N ILE A 162 -6.67 -1.10 -13.17
CA ILE A 162 -7.89 -0.69 -13.88
C ILE A 162 -8.98 -0.28 -12.88
N PHE A 163 -9.16 -1.08 -11.83
CA PHE A 163 -10.14 -0.79 -10.78
C PHE A 163 -9.82 0.49 -10.01
N LEU A 164 -8.55 0.71 -9.64
CA LEU A 164 -8.13 1.92 -8.97
C LEU A 164 -8.35 3.16 -9.85
N CYS A 165 -8.02 3.10 -11.14
CA CYS A 165 -8.29 4.18 -12.09
C CYS A 165 -9.79 4.47 -12.20
N TYR A 166 -10.63 3.43 -12.29
CA TYR A 166 -12.08 3.59 -12.30
C TYR A 166 -12.61 4.28 -11.04
N MET A 167 -12.18 3.83 -9.86
CA MET A 167 -12.59 4.42 -8.58
C MET A 167 -12.16 5.89 -8.48
N VAL A 168 -10.91 6.20 -8.82
CA VAL A 168 -10.40 7.58 -8.82
C VAL A 168 -11.19 8.46 -9.78
N TRP A 169 -11.45 7.98 -10.99
CA TRP A 169 -12.28 8.67 -11.98
C TRP A 169 -13.68 8.95 -11.43
N GLN A 170 -14.32 7.95 -10.84
CA GLN A 170 -15.66 8.06 -10.26
C GLN A 170 -15.69 9.10 -9.12
N VAL A 171 -14.68 9.12 -8.24
CA VAL A 171 -14.58 10.14 -7.18
C VAL A 171 -14.45 11.54 -7.79
N PHE A 172 -13.66 11.72 -8.84
CA PHE A 172 -13.55 13.01 -9.52
C PHE A 172 -14.86 13.45 -10.15
N CYS A 173 -15.57 12.54 -10.84
CA CYS A 173 -16.89 12.82 -11.40
C CYS A 173 -17.88 13.24 -10.30
N ASN A 174 -17.96 12.49 -9.20
CA ASN A 174 -18.87 12.81 -8.11
C ASN A 174 -18.53 14.13 -7.41
N ILE A 175 -17.24 14.43 -7.22
CA ILE A 175 -16.81 15.74 -6.72
C ILE A 175 -17.25 16.86 -7.67
N SER A 176 -17.13 16.65 -8.99
CA SER A 176 -17.55 17.63 -9.99
C SER A 176 -19.06 17.91 -9.89
N VAL A 177 -19.88 16.86 -9.82
CA VAL A 177 -21.34 16.96 -9.69
C VAL A 177 -21.75 17.57 -8.34
N LYS A 178 -21.10 17.21 -7.23
CA LYS A 178 -21.40 17.83 -5.94
C LYS A 178 -20.96 19.29 -5.86
N ARG A 179 -19.90 19.68 -6.56
CA ARG A 179 -19.42 21.07 -6.58
C ARG A 179 -20.46 22.03 -7.15
N SER A 180 -21.29 21.61 -8.10
CA SER A 180 -22.36 22.45 -8.66
C SER A 180 -23.54 22.64 -7.70
N SER A 181 -23.72 21.76 -6.71
CA SER A 181 -24.77 21.85 -5.68
C SER A 181 -24.30 22.41 -4.34
N LEU A 182 -23.00 22.67 -4.16
CA LEU A 182 -22.46 23.33 -2.95
C LEU A 182 -23.05 24.73 -2.67
N PRO A 183 -23.38 25.58 -3.67
CA PRO A 183 -23.89 26.94 -3.41
C PRO A 183 -25.26 26.97 -2.72
N SER A 184 -26.06 25.88 -2.81
CA SER A 184 -27.39 25.80 -2.22
C SER A 184 -27.41 25.20 -0.80
N MET A 185 -26.24 24.85 -0.24
CA MET A 185 -26.12 24.27 1.10
C MET A 185 -25.84 25.33 2.17
N SER A 186 -26.20 25.03 3.43
CA SER A 186 -25.84 25.87 4.58
C SER A 186 -24.32 26.02 4.73
N ALA A 187 -23.87 27.20 5.16
CA ALA A 187 -22.44 27.56 5.21
C ALA A 187 -21.59 26.56 6.02
N ALA A 188 -22.10 26.06 7.16
CA ALA A 188 -21.40 25.09 7.99
C ALA A 188 -21.21 23.73 7.29
N ARG A 189 -22.23 23.25 6.55
CA ARG A 189 -22.17 21.99 5.81
C ARG A 189 -21.25 22.12 4.60
N ARG A 190 -21.31 23.26 3.90
CA ARG A 190 -20.42 23.57 2.77
C ARG A 190 -18.95 23.53 3.18
N LEU A 191 -18.59 24.19 4.28
CA LEU A 191 -17.20 24.22 4.78
C LEU A 191 -16.66 22.82 5.10
N HIS A 192 -17.49 21.96 5.69
CA HIS A 192 -17.13 20.58 6.00
C HIS A 192 -16.83 19.76 4.73
N TYR A 193 -17.69 19.83 3.72
CA TYR A 193 -17.50 19.13 2.45
C TYR A 193 -16.31 19.68 1.65
N GLU A 194 -16.13 21.01 1.59
CA GLU A 194 -14.96 21.63 0.96
C GLU A 194 -13.66 21.15 1.62
N GLY A 195 -13.64 21.02 2.95
CA GLY A 195 -12.51 20.47 3.69
C GLY A 195 -12.20 19.01 3.34
N ILE A 196 -13.22 18.15 3.20
CA ILE A 196 -13.04 16.75 2.79
C ILE A 196 -12.48 16.67 1.36
N ILE A 197 -13.05 17.44 0.43
CA ILE A 197 -12.62 17.48 -0.97
C ILE A 197 -11.17 17.98 -1.09
N TYR A 198 -10.80 19.01 -0.32
CA TYR A 198 -9.45 19.54 -0.30
C TYR A 198 -8.43 18.50 0.18
N ARG A 199 -8.69 17.83 1.31
CA ARG A 199 -7.81 16.78 1.85
C ARG A 199 -7.60 15.64 0.85
N PHE A 200 -8.68 15.21 0.21
CA PHE A 200 -8.63 14.17 -0.81
C PHE A 200 -7.75 14.59 -2.00
N LYS A 201 -7.99 15.78 -2.57
CA LYS A 201 -7.21 16.30 -3.70
C LYS A 201 -5.75 16.49 -3.35
N PHE A 202 -5.46 17.02 -2.17
CA PHE A 202 -4.09 17.22 -1.68
C PHE A 202 -3.34 15.89 -1.59
N LEU A 203 -3.93 14.89 -0.94
CA LEU A 203 -3.29 13.58 -0.78
C LEU A 203 -3.06 12.93 -2.14
N MET A 204 -4.07 12.93 -3.03
CA MET A 204 -3.95 12.31 -4.34
C MET A 204 -2.91 13.00 -5.25
N LEU A 205 -2.86 14.33 -5.23
CA LEU A 205 -1.86 15.07 -6.01
C LEU A 205 -0.44 14.75 -5.50
N SER A 206 -0.24 14.78 -4.18
CA SER A 206 1.05 14.44 -3.58
C SER A 206 1.51 13.05 -3.99
N THR A 207 0.59 12.10 -4.12
CA THR A 207 0.93 10.70 -4.37
C THR A 207 1.11 10.39 -5.84
N LEU A 208 0.38 11.10 -6.71
CA LEU A 208 0.67 11.08 -8.14
C LEU A 208 2.05 11.66 -8.43
N ILE A 209 2.42 12.77 -7.78
CA ILE A 209 3.76 13.36 -7.89
C ILE A 209 4.80 12.37 -7.37
N CYS A 210 4.59 11.77 -6.20
CA CYS A 210 5.50 10.77 -5.63
C CYS A 210 5.70 9.57 -6.58
N ALA A 211 4.61 9.02 -7.13
CA ALA A 211 4.66 7.91 -8.07
C ALA A 211 5.37 8.30 -9.38
N ALA A 212 5.06 9.47 -9.94
CA ALA A 212 5.70 9.97 -11.16
C ALA A 212 7.21 10.16 -10.97
N VAL A 213 7.61 10.80 -9.86
CA VAL A 213 9.02 10.96 -9.49
C VAL A 213 9.68 9.60 -9.35
N THR A 214 9.05 8.64 -8.68
CA THR A 214 9.59 7.27 -8.50
C THR A 214 9.85 6.59 -9.86
N VAL A 215 8.91 6.67 -10.79
CA VAL A 215 9.05 6.07 -12.13
C VAL A 215 10.11 6.78 -12.96
N ILE A 216 10.14 8.12 -12.96
CA ILE A 216 11.14 8.91 -13.69
C ILE A 216 12.55 8.57 -13.19
N TRP A 217 12.76 8.58 -11.87
CA TRP A 217 14.06 8.24 -11.28
C TRP A 217 14.44 6.79 -11.52
N PHE A 218 13.48 5.87 -11.50
CA PHE A 218 13.74 4.48 -11.86
C PHE A 218 14.23 4.37 -13.31
N ILE A 219 13.55 4.98 -14.27
CA ILE A 219 13.95 4.97 -15.69
C ILE A 219 15.34 5.58 -15.87
N LEU A 220 15.59 6.75 -15.27
CA LEU A 220 16.90 7.40 -15.33
C LEU A 220 18.03 6.57 -14.70
N GLY A 221 17.73 5.72 -13.73
CA GLY A 221 18.71 4.81 -13.13
C GLY A 221 18.95 3.52 -13.92
N GLN A 222 18.10 3.20 -14.90
CA GLN A 222 18.28 2.07 -15.81
C GLN A 222 19.00 2.45 -17.12
N VAL A 223 19.10 3.76 -17.43
CA VAL A 223 19.86 4.32 -18.55
C VAL A 223 21.28 4.63 -18.11
#